data_AF-A0A445LIS5-F1
#
_entry.id   AF-A0A445LIS5-F1
#
_cell.length_a   1.000
_cell.length_b   1.000
_cell.length_c   1.000
_cell.angle_alpha   90.00
_cell.angle_beta   90.00
_cell.angle_gamma   90.00
#
_symmetry.space_group_name_H-M   'P 1'
#
loop_
_entity.id
_entity.type
_entity.pdbx_description
1 polymer ?
#
loop_
_entity_poly.entity_id
_entity_poly.type
_entity_poly.pdbx_seq_one_letter_code
_entity_poly.pdbx_strand_id
1 'polypeptide(L)'
;MAQRDLRLLGAWFSPFVLRVQIALNLKGLDYEVVEETLNPKSELLLKSNPVHKKIPVFFHGDKVICESAIIVEYIDEVWSNNALSILPQNAYDRANARFWVSYIDDKWVTSLKSVLLAGDDDEAKKSHFVEMEEALERMEEVFNKCSEGKTYFGGDTIGIVDIVFGSLWSWMRVIEEMNGRKVFDEAKNPSLAKWAETFSADAAVKGVLPETHKLVEYAESLKKRWAAAAANPFALRVQIALNLKGLDYEVVEETLNPKSELLLKSNPVHKKIPVFFHGDKVICESAIIVEYIDEWYTSMRNALLAEAADQDDEAKKPHFVGMEEALERMEEVFNKCSEGKAYFGRGYNWNY
;
A
#
# COMPACT_ATOMS: atom_id res chain seq x y z
N MET A 1 22.69 25.33 17.35
CA MET A 1 21.29 24.98 17.68
C MET A 1 21.27 23.50 17.98
N ALA A 2 20.56 23.06 19.01
CA ALA A 2 20.71 21.71 19.55
C ALA A 2 20.29 20.65 18.54
N GLN A 3 21.10 19.61 18.44
CA GLN A 3 21.05 18.45 17.54
C GLN A 3 19.83 17.51 17.79
N ARG A 4 18.75 18.02 18.42
CA ARG A 4 17.54 17.27 18.82
C ARG A 4 16.24 17.76 18.18
N ASP A 5 16.30 18.74 17.29
CA ASP A 5 15.09 19.38 16.74
C ASP A 5 14.59 18.77 15.42
N LEU A 6 15.31 17.83 14.80
CA LEU A 6 14.95 17.25 13.50
C LEU A 6 14.40 15.83 13.65
N ARG A 7 13.14 15.63 13.26
CA ARG A 7 12.51 14.30 13.23
C ARG A 7 11.78 14.09 11.91
N LEU A 8 11.82 12.86 11.42
CA LEU A 8 11.15 12.45 10.19
C LEU A 8 10.20 11.30 10.51
N LEU A 9 8.90 11.59 10.48
CA LEU A 9 7.88 10.54 10.52
C LEU A 9 7.77 9.92 9.12
N GLY A 10 8.10 8.65 9.04
CA GLY A 10 8.26 7.94 7.78
C GLY A 10 8.17 6.44 7.93
N ALA A 11 8.38 5.73 6.84
CA ALA A 11 8.45 4.28 6.82
C ALA A 11 9.52 3.87 5.80
N TRP A 12 10.29 2.85 6.13
CA TRP A 12 11.49 2.45 5.38
C TRP A 12 11.23 2.13 3.90
N PHE A 13 10.02 1.67 3.57
CA PHE A 13 9.65 1.31 2.19
C PHE A 13 9.26 2.51 1.32
N SER A 14 9.07 3.70 1.90
CA SER A 14 8.47 4.84 1.20
C SER A 14 9.51 5.61 0.37
N PRO A 15 9.35 5.70 -0.96
CA PRO A 15 10.26 6.49 -1.80
C PRO A 15 10.18 7.98 -1.44
N PHE A 16 9.03 8.46 -0.96
CA PHE A 16 8.86 9.86 -0.56
C PHE A 16 9.62 10.20 0.72
N VAL A 17 9.75 9.26 1.65
CA VAL A 17 10.56 9.41 2.87
C VAL A 17 12.04 9.39 2.51
N LEU A 18 12.44 8.50 1.62
CA LEU A 18 13.81 8.40 1.11
C LEU A 18 14.31 9.73 0.51
N ARG A 19 13.45 10.47 -0.21
CA ARG A 19 13.79 11.82 -0.71
C ARG A 19 14.30 12.75 0.39
N VAL A 20 13.59 12.75 1.52
CA VAL A 20 13.92 13.59 2.68
C VAL A 20 15.20 13.11 3.36
N GLN A 21 15.36 11.79 3.52
CA GLN A 21 16.57 11.21 4.10
C GLN A 21 17.82 11.56 3.30
N ILE A 22 17.75 11.45 1.96
CA ILE A 22 18.87 11.83 1.08
C ILE A 22 19.18 13.32 1.22
N ALA A 23 18.17 14.20 1.23
CA ALA A 23 18.37 15.63 1.42
C ALA A 23 19.03 15.97 2.78
N LEU A 24 18.59 15.34 3.87
CA LEU A 24 19.19 15.51 5.20
C LEU A 24 20.65 15.01 5.22
N ASN A 25 20.92 13.85 4.61
CA ASN A 25 22.26 13.27 4.51
C ASN A 25 23.20 14.16 3.68
N LEU A 26 22.75 14.69 2.53
CA LEU A 26 23.51 15.64 1.72
C LEU A 26 23.87 16.92 2.48
N LYS A 27 23.00 17.35 3.39
CA LYS A 27 23.26 18.50 4.27
C LYS A 27 24.09 18.16 5.51
N GLY A 28 24.42 16.89 5.73
CA GLY A 28 25.16 16.41 6.90
C GLY A 28 24.38 16.60 8.20
N LEU A 29 23.06 16.48 8.16
CA LEU A 29 22.17 16.70 9.31
C LEU A 29 21.85 15.40 10.02
N ASP A 30 21.97 15.40 11.34
CA ASP A 30 21.45 14.33 12.19
C ASP A 30 19.95 14.52 12.43
N TYR A 31 19.20 13.42 12.38
CA TYR A 31 17.75 13.40 12.58
C TYR A 31 17.30 12.07 13.17
N GLU A 32 16.16 12.09 13.85
CA GLU A 32 15.46 10.88 14.30
C GLU A 32 14.45 10.44 13.23
N VAL A 33 14.43 9.14 12.90
CA VAL A 33 13.35 8.55 12.12
C VAL A 33 12.33 7.96 13.07
N VAL A 34 11.09 8.45 12.99
CA VAL A 34 9.94 7.88 13.69
C VAL A 34 9.21 6.97 12.71
N GLU A 35 9.25 5.66 12.95
CA GLU A 35 8.63 4.67 12.07
C GLU A 35 7.10 4.72 12.17
N GLU A 36 6.43 4.72 11.02
CA GLU A 36 4.97 4.78 10.88
C GLU A 36 4.43 3.42 10.40
N THR A 37 3.38 2.94 11.06
CA THR A 37 2.76 1.63 10.76
C THR A 37 1.78 1.69 9.58
N LEU A 38 1.27 2.87 9.21
CA LEU A 38 0.29 3.18 8.15
C LEU A 38 -1.05 2.43 8.18
N ASN A 39 -1.14 1.30 8.88
CA ASN A 39 -2.35 0.54 9.12
C ASN A 39 -2.33 -0.13 10.52
N PRO A 40 -2.98 0.47 11.54
CA PRO A 40 -3.61 1.78 11.48
C PRO A 40 -2.57 2.91 11.34
N LYS A 41 -3.03 4.07 10.85
CA LYS A 41 -2.23 5.31 10.86
C LYS A 41 -2.09 5.81 12.30
N SER A 42 -0.88 6.21 12.71
CA SER A 42 -0.65 6.71 14.05
C SER A 42 -1.39 8.02 14.33
N GLU A 43 -1.69 8.29 15.60
CA GLU A 43 -2.23 9.59 16.00
C GLU A 43 -1.29 10.74 15.66
N LEU A 44 0.02 10.50 15.73
CA LEU A 44 1.03 11.51 15.39
C LEU A 44 0.89 11.93 13.92
N LEU A 45 0.73 10.97 13.00
CA LEU A 45 0.47 11.25 11.58
C LEU A 45 -0.83 12.02 11.39
N LEU A 46 -1.92 11.56 12.01
CA LEU A 46 -3.25 12.17 11.85
C LEU A 46 -3.30 13.61 12.39
N LYS A 47 -2.59 13.90 13.49
CA LYS A 47 -2.48 15.24 14.07
C LYS A 47 -1.56 16.15 13.24
N SER A 48 -0.46 15.61 12.71
CA SER A 48 0.58 16.40 12.04
C SER A 48 0.29 16.67 10.57
N ASN A 49 -0.39 15.75 9.87
CA ASN A 49 -0.86 15.93 8.50
C ASN A 49 -2.37 15.61 8.40
N PRO A 50 -3.26 16.44 8.97
CA PRO A 50 -4.69 16.16 9.02
C PRO A 50 -5.34 16.18 7.63
N VAL A 51 -4.77 16.95 6.69
CA VAL A 51 -5.27 17.10 5.32
C VAL A 51 -5.04 15.81 4.53
N HIS A 52 -3.80 15.38 4.36
CA HIS A 52 -3.47 14.27 3.47
C HIS A 52 -3.28 12.94 4.20
N LYS A 53 -2.93 12.95 5.50
CA LYS A 53 -2.69 11.75 6.32
C LYS A 53 -1.63 10.83 5.67
N LYS A 54 -0.61 11.46 5.07
CA LYS A 54 0.49 10.84 4.32
C LYS A 54 1.83 11.16 4.98
N ILE A 55 2.75 10.22 4.86
CA ILE A 55 4.18 10.39 5.11
C ILE A 55 4.89 10.80 3.81
N PRO A 56 6.07 11.45 3.87
CA PRO A 56 6.77 11.91 5.09
C PRO A 56 6.09 13.11 5.77
N VAL A 57 6.31 13.23 7.08
CA VAL A 57 6.11 14.47 7.84
C VAL A 57 7.42 14.82 8.53
N PHE A 58 7.93 16.02 8.26
CA PHE A 58 9.19 16.51 8.82
C PHE A 58 8.91 17.50 9.95
N PHE A 59 9.58 17.29 11.08
CA PHE A 59 9.52 18.15 12.25
C PHE A 59 10.84 18.89 12.38
N HIS A 60 10.76 20.22 12.44
CA HIS A 60 11.88 21.09 12.78
C HIS A 60 11.49 21.90 14.02
N GLY A 61 11.80 21.37 15.20
CA GLY A 61 11.28 21.83 16.47
C GLY A 61 9.75 21.68 16.50
N ASP A 62 9.06 22.78 16.76
CA ASP A 62 7.58 22.83 16.79
C ASP A 62 6.95 22.98 15.39
N LYS A 63 7.76 23.12 14.34
CA LYS A 63 7.26 23.28 12.97
C LYS A 63 7.04 21.93 12.32
N VAL A 64 5.92 21.81 11.61
CA VAL A 64 5.54 20.61 10.86
C VAL A 64 5.49 20.95 9.38
N ILE A 65 6.24 20.18 8.57
CA ILE A 65 6.31 20.34 7.11
C ILE A 65 5.87 19.01 6.47
N CYS A 66 4.99 19.10 5.48
CA CYS A 66 4.45 17.96 4.73
C CYS A 66 4.83 18.04 3.26
N GLU A 67 4.59 16.96 2.52
CA GLU A 67 4.93 16.76 1.11
C GLU A 67 6.43 16.69 0.84
N SER A 68 6.90 15.52 0.37
CA SER A 68 8.34 15.22 0.26
C SER A 68 9.15 16.26 -0.53
N ALA A 69 8.66 16.73 -1.68
CA ALA A 69 9.35 17.75 -2.47
C ALA A 69 9.44 19.07 -1.71
N ILE A 70 8.36 19.52 -1.07
CA ILE A 70 8.33 20.75 -0.27
C ILE A 70 9.30 20.64 0.92
N ILE A 71 9.35 19.48 1.58
CA ILE A 71 10.31 19.23 2.67
C ILE A 71 11.75 19.32 2.17
N VAL A 72 12.06 18.75 1.00
CA VAL A 72 13.40 18.85 0.38
C VAL A 72 13.76 20.30 0.07
N GLU A 73 12.84 21.08 -0.51
CA GLU A 73 13.07 22.52 -0.75
C GLU A 73 13.31 23.28 0.56
N TYR A 74 12.51 23.02 1.60
CA TYR A 74 12.68 23.62 2.93
C TYR A 74 14.06 23.31 3.53
N ILE A 75 14.51 22.05 3.42
CA ILE A 75 15.84 21.65 3.88
C ILE A 75 16.93 22.39 3.10
N ASP A 76 16.76 22.55 1.78
CA ASP A 76 17.75 23.26 0.97
C ASP A 76 17.85 24.74 1.33
N GLU A 77 16.72 25.40 1.57
CA GLU A 77 16.63 26.82 1.93
C GLU A 77 17.19 27.11 3.33
N VAL A 78 16.79 26.32 4.34
CA VAL A 78 17.19 26.52 5.74
C VAL A 78 18.69 26.25 5.94
N TRP A 79 19.23 25.23 5.28
CA TRP A 79 20.65 24.87 5.34
C TRP A 79 21.40 25.22 4.05
N SER A 80 21.14 26.42 3.53
CA SER A 80 21.76 26.98 2.34
C SER A 80 23.27 27.25 2.48
N ASN A 81 23.76 27.42 3.72
CA ASN A 81 25.18 27.71 4.00
C ASN A 81 26.10 26.48 3.93
N ASN A 82 25.57 25.25 3.82
CA ASN A 82 26.34 23.99 3.87
C ASN A 82 27.01 23.63 2.52
N ALA A 83 27.24 24.61 1.64
CA ALA A 83 27.88 24.53 0.31
C ALA A 83 27.21 23.63 -0.76
N LEU A 84 26.48 22.58 -0.38
CA LEU A 84 25.77 21.69 -1.31
C LEU A 84 24.33 22.20 -1.52
N SER A 85 24.08 22.80 -2.69
CA SER A 85 22.75 23.25 -3.11
C SER A 85 22.02 22.11 -3.79
N ILE A 86 20.81 21.78 -3.35
CA ILE A 86 19.97 20.73 -3.96
C ILE A 86 19.21 21.29 -5.17
N LEU A 87 18.70 22.52 -5.06
CA LEU A 87 18.06 23.22 -6.17
C LEU A 87 19.08 24.06 -6.95
N PRO A 88 18.87 24.24 -8.27
CA PRO A 88 19.65 25.19 -9.06
C PRO A 88 19.48 26.63 -8.54
N GLN A 89 20.57 27.40 -8.60
CA GLN A 89 20.59 28.81 -8.19
C GLN A 89 19.89 29.73 -9.21
N ASN A 90 20.07 29.45 -10.51
CA ASN A 90 19.38 30.18 -11.57
C ASN A 90 17.86 29.92 -11.52
N ALA A 91 17.06 30.98 -11.65
CA ALA A 91 15.60 30.88 -11.56
C ALA A 91 14.97 30.01 -12.66
N TYR A 92 15.49 30.07 -13.89
CA TYR A 92 15.02 29.26 -15.01
C TYR A 92 15.34 27.78 -14.78
N ASP A 93 16.56 27.45 -14.39
CA ASP A 93 16.97 26.07 -14.13
C ASP A 93 16.20 25.47 -12.96
N ARG A 94 15.93 26.28 -11.93
CA ARG A 94 15.08 25.87 -10.80
C ARG A 94 13.63 25.61 -11.22
N ALA A 95 13.07 26.41 -12.12
CA ALA A 95 11.75 26.16 -12.68
C ALA A 95 11.72 24.86 -13.50
N ASN A 96 12.75 24.59 -14.30
CA ASN A 96 12.88 23.33 -15.04
C ASN A 96 13.03 22.12 -14.12
N ALA A 97 13.84 22.23 -13.06
CA ALA A 97 13.98 21.16 -12.08
C ALA A 97 12.63 20.84 -11.43
N ARG A 98 11.86 21.86 -11.02
CA ARG A 98 10.51 21.69 -10.45
C ARG A 98 9.52 21.08 -11.45
N PHE A 99 9.63 21.43 -12.73
CA PHE A 99 8.83 20.78 -13.79
C PHE A 99 9.11 19.28 -13.84
N TRP A 100 10.38 18.87 -13.83
CA TRP A 100 10.73 17.44 -13.86
C TRP A 100 10.32 16.71 -12.58
N VAL A 101 10.42 17.35 -11.41
CA VAL A 101 9.86 16.80 -10.17
C VAL A 101 8.36 16.52 -10.32
N SER A 102 7.60 17.48 -10.85
CA SER A 102 6.16 17.30 -11.10
C SER A 102 5.88 16.22 -12.14
N TYR A 103 6.67 16.12 -13.21
CA TYR A 103 6.53 15.09 -14.23
C TYR A 103 6.77 13.68 -13.65
N ILE A 104 7.81 13.50 -12.84
CA ILE A 104 8.12 12.22 -12.20
C ILE A 104 7.00 11.81 -11.24
N ASP A 105 6.48 12.75 -10.44
CA ASP A 105 5.38 12.47 -9.52
C ASP A 105 4.04 12.20 -10.24
N ASP A 106 3.80 12.79 -11.42
CA ASP A 106 2.59 12.53 -12.22
C ASP A 106 2.70 11.23 -13.02
N LYS A 107 3.79 11.03 -13.76
CA LYS A 107 3.95 9.90 -14.69
C LYS A 107 4.58 8.70 -14.01
N TRP A 108 5.81 8.84 -13.54
CA TRP A 108 6.59 7.71 -13.04
C TRP A 108 5.91 7.05 -11.85
N VAL A 109 5.59 7.84 -10.82
CA VAL A 109 4.94 7.34 -9.60
C VAL A 109 3.59 6.69 -9.91
N THR A 110 2.80 7.28 -10.81
CA THR A 110 1.48 6.77 -11.15
C THR A 110 1.58 5.44 -11.87
N SER A 111 2.40 5.32 -12.92
CA SER A 111 2.53 4.06 -13.66
C SER A 111 3.09 2.94 -12.77
N LEU A 112 4.08 3.24 -11.91
CA LEU A 112 4.64 2.28 -10.95
C LEU A 112 3.57 1.77 -9.97
N LYS A 113 2.75 2.68 -9.42
CA LYS A 113 1.63 2.32 -8.54
C LYS A 113 0.57 1.52 -9.29
N SER A 114 0.26 1.87 -10.52
CA SER A 114 -0.76 1.20 -11.32
C SER A 114 -0.36 -0.23 -11.65
N VAL A 115 0.91 -0.50 -11.98
CA VAL A 115 1.40 -1.88 -12.16
C VAL A 115 1.25 -2.69 -10.87
N LEU A 116 1.62 -2.11 -9.72
CA LEU A 116 1.50 -2.80 -8.43
C LEU A 116 0.03 -3.07 -8.06
N LEU A 117 -0.86 -2.11 -8.32
CA LEU A 117 -2.31 -2.22 -8.06
C LEU A 117 -3.01 -3.21 -8.99
N ALA A 118 -2.53 -3.36 -10.23
CA ALA A 118 -3.06 -4.31 -11.19
C ALA A 118 -2.82 -5.78 -10.77
N GLY A 119 -1.93 -6.04 -9.80
CA GLY A 119 -1.78 -7.36 -9.18
C GLY A 119 -1.34 -8.42 -10.19
N ASP A 120 -2.22 -9.37 -10.50
CA ASP A 120 -1.97 -10.45 -11.49
C ASP A 120 -2.67 -10.22 -12.85
N ASP A 121 -3.31 -9.07 -13.03
CA ASP A 121 -3.96 -8.71 -14.30
C ASP A 121 -2.92 -8.18 -15.31
N ASP A 122 -2.34 -9.10 -16.08
CA ASP A 122 -1.31 -8.75 -17.07
C ASP A 122 -1.83 -7.84 -18.20
N GLU A 123 -3.12 -7.90 -18.55
CA GLU A 123 -3.70 -7.00 -19.55
C GLU A 123 -3.76 -5.57 -19.02
N ALA A 124 -4.21 -5.39 -17.78
CA ALA A 124 -4.25 -4.09 -17.12
C ALA A 124 -2.86 -3.46 -16.93
N LYS A 125 -1.79 -4.27 -16.80
CA LYS A 125 -0.42 -3.76 -16.67
C LYS A 125 0.19 -3.27 -17.97
N LYS A 126 -0.26 -3.75 -19.13
CA LYS A 126 0.43 -3.53 -20.43
C LYS A 126 0.67 -2.05 -20.73
N SER A 127 -0.36 -1.22 -20.62
CA SER A 127 -0.22 0.23 -20.88
C SER A 127 0.70 0.90 -19.87
N HIS A 128 0.67 0.48 -18.60
CA HIS A 128 1.52 1.06 -17.57
C HIS A 128 2.99 0.70 -17.74
N PHE A 129 3.31 -0.49 -18.25
CA PHE A 129 4.68 -0.82 -18.63
C PHE A 129 5.18 0.06 -19.79
N VAL A 130 4.35 0.29 -20.80
CA VAL A 130 4.69 1.20 -21.92
C VAL A 130 4.93 2.62 -21.40
N GLU A 131 4.06 3.13 -20.53
CA GLU A 131 4.24 4.45 -19.89
C GLU A 131 5.55 4.55 -19.09
N MET A 132 5.95 3.47 -18.40
CA MET A 132 7.24 3.42 -17.70
C MET A 132 8.42 3.40 -18.68
N GLU A 133 8.35 2.61 -19.76
CA GLU A 133 9.42 2.60 -20.78
C GLU A 133 9.58 3.97 -21.44
N GLU A 134 8.48 4.61 -21.86
CA GLU A 134 8.47 5.96 -22.44
C GLU A 134 9.03 7.03 -21.48
N ALA A 135 8.73 6.90 -20.19
CA ALA A 135 9.24 7.84 -19.21
C ALA A 135 10.75 7.63 -18.94
N LEU A 136 11.30 6.41 -19.07
CA LEU A 136 12.75 6.19 -19.02
C LEU A 136 13.46 6.82 -20.21
N GLU A 137 12.93 6.60 -21.41
CA GLU A 137 13.46 7.21 -22.63
C GLU A 137 13.47 8.74 -22.49
N ARG A 138 12.38 9.33 -21.98
CA ARG A 138 12.33 10.76 -21.68
C ARG A 138 13.34 11.19 -20.63
N MET A 139 13.49 10.44 -19.53
CA MET A 139 14.46 10.79 -18.48
C MET A 139 15.91 10.67 -18.97
N GLU A 140 16.21 9.74 -19.89
CA GLU A 140 17.53 9.63 -20.55
C GLU A 140 17.81 10.84 -21.42
N GLU A 141 16.85 11.28 -22.24
CA GLU A 141 16.97 12.51 -23.04
C GLU A 141 17.23 13.73 -22.15
N VAL A 142 16.48 13.83 -21.04
CA VAL A 142 16.61 14.93 -20.08
C VAL A 142 17.97 14.88 -19.39
N PHE A 143 18.43 13.70 -18.96
CA PHE A 143 19.72 13.53 -18.32
C PHE A 143 20.84 13.99 -19.27
N ASN A 144 20.81 13.54 -20.52
CA ASN A 144 21.81 13.90 -21.53
C ASN A 144 21.82 15.40 -21.84
N LYS A 145 20.64 16.04 -21.84
CA LYS A 145 20.52 17.47 -22.10
C LYS A 145 20.92 18.33 -20.90
N CYS A 146 20.51 17.95 -19.69
CA CYS A 146 20.64 18.77 -18.49
C CYS A 146 21.93 18.54 -17.70
N SER A 147 22.52 17.33 -17.77
CA SER A 147 23.77 17.05 -17.07
C SER A 147 24.98 17.72 -17.71
N GLU A 148 24.90 18.09 -19.00
CA GLU A 148 26.04 18.58 -19.79
C GLU A 148 27.25 17.62 -19.73
N GLY A 149 27.00 16.32 -19.62
CA GLY A 149 28.03 15.27 -19.49
C GLY A 149 28.56 15.06 -18.07
N LYS A 150 27.95 15.71 -17.07
CA LYS A 150 28.27 15.53 -15.65
C LYS A 150 27.58 14.30 -15.06
N THR A 151 27.90 14.02 -13.80
CA THR A 151 27.53 12.78 -13.10
C THR A 151 26.04 12.68 -12.77
N TYR A 152 25.40 13.81 -12.46
CA TYR A 152 24.03 13.87 -11.93
C TYR A 152 23.16 14.84 -12.76
N PHE A 153 21.84 14.76 -12.61
CA PHE A 153 20.93 15.80 -13.13
C PHE A 153 21.24 17.16 -12.52
N GLY A 154 21.68 17.21 -11.26
CA GLY A 154 22.21 18.39 -10.59
C GLY A 154 23.62 18.83 -11.05
N GLY A 155 24.21 18.12 -12.01
CA GLY A 155 25.57 18.38 -12.49
C GLY A 155 26.61 17.56 -11.73
N ASP A 156 27.48 18.23 -10.98
CA ASP A 156 28.60 17.58 -10.28
C ASP A 156 28.16 16.92 -8.96
N THR A 157 26.99 17.30 -8.44
CA THR A 157 26.42 16.81 -7.18
C THR A 157 24.95 16.41 -7.37
N ILE A 158 24.46 15.54 -6.50
CA ILE A 158 23.03 15.13 -6.46
C ILE A 158 22.14 16.37 -6.29
N GLY A 159 21.23 16.59 -7.23
CA GLY A 159 20.21 17.64 -7.18
C GLY A 159 18.80 17.10 -6.94
N ILE A 160 17.80 17.99 -6.92
CA ILE A 160 16.41 17.60 -6.60
C ILE A 160 15.83 16.55 -7.57
N VAL A 161 16.18 16.62 -8.86
CA VAL A 161 15.71 15.65 -9.86
C VAL A 161 16.33 14.28 -9.61
N ASP A 162 17.62 14.21 -9.26
CA ASP A 162 18.29 12.97 -8.84
C ASP A 162 17.60 12.35 -7.62
N ILE A 163 17.30 13.17 -6.60
CA ILE A 163 16.64 12.72 -5.37
C ILE A 163 15.26 12.14 -5.68
N VAL A 164 14.45 12.86 -6.46
CA VAL A 164 13.06 12.46 -6.76
C VAL A 164 13.01 11.23 -7.66
N PHE A 165 13.81 11.19 -8.73
CA PHE A 165 13.85 10.05 -9.64
C PHE A 165 14.52 8.82 -8.99
N GLY A 166 15.70 9.02 -8.38
CA GLY A 166 16.47 7.97 -7.71
C GLY A 166 15.76 7.36 -6.51
N SER A 167 14.89 8.10 -5.82
CA SER A 167 14.07 7.55 -4.74
C SER A 167 13.13 6.42 -5.18
N LEU A 168 12.81 6.34 -6.48
CA LEU A 168 11.90 5.36 -7.07
C LEU A 168 12.67 4.15 -7.66
N TRP A 169 14.00 4.19 -7.65
CA TRP A 169 14.85 3.21 -8.31
C TRP A 169 14.68 1.78 -7.77
N SER A 170 14.68 1.60 -6.44
CA SER A 170 14.45 0.28 -5.85
C SER A 170 13.05 -0.26 -6.16
N TRP A 171 12.04 0.61 -6.24
CA TRP A 171 10.67 0.21 -6.61
C TRP A 171 10.54 -0.19 -8.07
N MET A 172 11.31 0.42 -8.98
CA MET A 172 11.39 -0.06 -10.37
C MET A 172 11.93 -1.49 -10.41
N ARG A 173 13.00 -1.79 -9.66
CA ARG A 173 13.56 -3.16 -9.58
C ARG A 173 12.56 -4.16 -9.01
N VAL A 174 11.76 -3.75 -8.01
CA VAL A 174 10.67 -4.57 -7.46
C VAL A 174 9.65 -4.93 -8.53
N ILE A 175 9.22 -3.96 -9.35
CA ILE A 175 8.30 -4.21 -10.45
C ILE A 175 8.89 -5.20 -11.46
N GLU A 176 10.17 -5.06 -11.80
CA GLU A 176 10.82 -6.01 -12.72
C GLU A 176 10.84 -7.43 -12.17
N GLU A 177 11.21 -7.58 -10.89
CA GLU A 177 11.33 -8.87 -10.22
C GLU A 177 9.97 -9.56 -10.06
N MET A 178 8.95 -8.85 -9.54
CA MET A 178 7.60 -9.41 -9.33
C MET A 178 6.90 -9.82 -10.63
N ASN A 179 7.25 -9.20 -11.76
CA ASN A 179 6.59 -9.47 -13.05
C ASN A 179 7.48 -10.29 -14.00
N GLY A 180 8.70 -10.66 -13.61
CA GLY A 180 9.64 -11.37 -14.49
C GLY A 180 9.95 -10.64 -15.80
N ARG A 181 9.82 -9.30 -15.81
CA ARG A 181 9.94 -8.46 -17.01
C ARG A 181 10.90 -7.31 -16.75
N LYS A 182 11.89 -7.13 -17.63
CA LYS A 182 12.72 -5.93 -17.62
C LYS A 182 11.95 -4.73 -18.17
N VAL A 183 12.05 -3.61 -17.46
CA VAL A 183 11.52 -2.29 -17.87
C VAL A 183 12.68 -1.36 -18.19
N PHE A 184 13.75 -1.43 -17.41
CA PHE A 184 14.98 -0.68 -17.64
C PHE A 184 15.91 -1.43 -18.60
N ASP A 185 16.20 -0.80 -19.74
CA ASP A 185 17.09 -1.33 -20.77
C ASP A 185 18.36 -0.48 -20.82
N GLU A 186 19.46 -1.02 -20.28
CA GLU A 186 20.76 -0.35 -20.26
C GLU A 186 21.31 -0.01 -21.65
N ALA A 187 20.94 -0.78 -22.68
CA ALA A 187 21.38 -0.52 -24.04
C ALA A 187 20.65 0.70 -24.64
N LYS A 188 19.41 0.96 -24.21
CA LYS A 188 18.64 2.15 -24.59
C LYS A 188 18.91 3.35 -23.69
N ASN A 189 19.22 3.11 -22.41
CA ASN A 189 19.40 4.13 -21.39
C ASN A 189 20.80 4.06 -20.75
N PRO A 190 21.90 4.15 -21.54
CA PRO A 190 23.25 3.93 -21.04
C PRO A 190 23.70 5.00 -20.04
N SER A 191 23.21 6.24 -20.19
CA SER A 191 23.61 7.34 -19.30
C SER A 191 22.89 7.23 -17.96
N LEU A 192 21.60 6.87 -17.98
CA LEU A 192 20.86 6.53 -16.77
C LEU A 192 21.43 5.29 -16.08
N ALA A 193 21.96 4.30 -16.81
CA ALA A 193 22.57 3.13 -16.19
C ALA A 193 23.79 3.53 -15.34
N LYS A 194 24.69 4.32 -15.93
CA LYS A 194 25.86 4.87 -15.23
C LYS A 194 25.46 5.80 -14.08
N TRP A 195 24.46 6.65 -14.29
CA TRP A 195 23.90 7.50 -13.25
C TRP A 195 23.38 6.68 -12.08
N ALA A 196 22.61 5.63 -12.33
CA ALA A 196 21.99 4.81 -11.29
C ALA A 196 23.03 4.09 -10.43
N GLU A 197 24.10 3.58 -11.03
CA GLU A 197 25.24 3.02 -10.30
C GLU A 197 25.88 4.06 -9.40
N THR A 198 26.15 5.25 -9.95
CA THR A 198 26.85 6.32 -9.22
C THR A 198 25.97 6.91 -8.11
N PHE A 199 24.69 7.12 -8.36
CA PHE A 199 23.69 7.57 -7.39
C PHE A 199 23.55 6.57 -6.24
N SER A 200 23.44 5.28 -6.55
CA SER A 200 23.29 4.23 -5.52
C SER A 200 24.56 4.08 -4.65
N ALA A 201 25.73 4.41 -5.19
CA ALA A 201 27.00 4.33 -4.49
C ALA A 201 27.32 5.56 -3.63
N ASP A 202 26.61 6.67 -3.82
CA ASP A 202 26.83 7.91 -3.08
C ASP A 202 26.64 7.72 -1.56
N ALA A 203 27.48 8.38 -0.76
CA ALA A 203 27.46 8.27 0.70
C ALA A 203 26.12 8.72 1.32
N ALA A 204 25.42 9.69 0.70
CA ALA A 204 24.12 10.15 1.16
C ALA A 204 22.97 9.17 0.84
N VAL A 205 23.19 8.22 -0.08
CA VAL A 205 22.16 7.31 -0.61
C VAL A 205 22.35 5.87 -0.13
N LYS A 206 23.57 5.33 -0.20
CA LYS A 206 23.87 3.90 0.00
C LYS A 206 23.32 3.30 1.30
N GLY A 207 23.29 4.09 2.39
CA GLY A 207 22.82 3.63 3.70
C GLY A 207 21.30 3.70 3.91
N VAL A 208 20.56 4.40 3.04
CA VAL A 208 19.12 4.63 3.18
C VAL A 208 18.30 4.03 2.04
N LEU A 209 18.94 3.68 0.92
CA LEU A 209 18.28 3.00 -0.19
C LEU A 209 17.82 1.59 0.23
N PRO A 210 16.51 1.26 0.15
CA PRO A 210 16.04 -0.04 0.60
C PRO A 210 16.56 -1.19 -0.28
N GLU A 211 16.87 -2.31 0.37
CA GLU A 211 17.22 -3.56 -0.29
C GLU A 211 16.03 -4.09 -1.11
N THR A 212 16.25 -4.41 -2.38
CA THR A 212 15.19 -4.84 -3.30
C THR A 212 14.40 -6.03 -2.76
N HIS A 213 15.07 -7.06 -2.24
CA HIS A 213 14.38 -8.28 -1.74
C HIS A 213 13.37 -7.97 -0.62
N LYS A 214 13.74 -7.11 0.34
CA LYS A 214 12.81 -6.68 1.40
C LYS A 214 11.63 -5.91 0.84
N LEU A 215 11.88 -5.03 -0.13
CA LEU A 215 10.81 -4.31 -0.80
C LEU A 215 9.89 -5.23 -1.61
N VAL A 216 10.41 -6.29 -2.23
CA VAL A 216 9.59 -7.30 -2.93
C VAL A 216 8.70 -8.04 -1.94
N GLU A 217 9.23 -8.50 -0.80
CA GLU A 217 8.42 -9.11 0.27
C GLU A 217 7.32 -8.16 0.76
N TYR A 218 7.66 -6.88 0.96
CA TYR A 218 6.69 -5.86 1.35
C TYR A 218 5.64 -5.61 0.26
N ALA A 219 6.04 -5.55 -1.01
CA ALA A 219 5.16 -5.34 -2.16
C ALA A 219 4.19 -6.52 -2.36
N GLU A 220 4.67 -7.76 -2.20
CA GLU A 220 3.82 -8.96 -2.16
C GLU A 220 2.80 -8.87 -1.02
N SER A 221 3.21 -8.44 0.19
CA SER A 221 2.29 -8.23 1.31
C SER A 221 1.23 -7.15 1.00
N LEU A 222 1.57 -6.12 0.22
CA LEU A 222 0.64 -5.06 -0.19
C LEU A 222 -0.34 -5.58 -1.23
N LYS A 223 0.14 -6.27 -2.27
CA LYS A 223 -0.67 -6.90 -3.31
C LYS A 223 -1.70 -7.84 -2.68
N LYS A 224 -1.25 -8.70 -1.77
CA LYS A 224 -2.07 -9.57 -0.93
C LYS A 224 -3.18 -8.83 -0.18
N ARG A 225 -2.81 -7.76 0.55
CA ARG A 225 -3.77 -6.91 1.27
C ARG A 225 -4.75 -6.19 0.34
N TRP A 226 -4.32 -5.75 -0.84
CA TRP A 226 -5.19 -5.09 -1.81
C TRP A 226 -6.13 -6.06 -2.51
N ALA A 227 -5.66 -7.26 -2.84
CA ALA A 227 -6.51 -8.33 -3.33
C ALA A 227 -7.56 -8.73 -2.28
N ALA A 228 -7.17 -8.83 -0.99
CA ALA A 228 -8.10 -9.02 0.13
C ALA A 228 -9.12 -7.88 0.29
N ALA A 229 -8.70 -6.63 0.11
CA ALA A 229 -9.59 -5.47 0.19
C ALA A 229 -10.53 -5.36 -1.04
N ALA A 230 -10.03 -5.76 -2.21
CA ALA A 230 -10.80 -5.86 -3.45
C ALA A 230 -11.79 -7.04 -3.42
N ALA A 231 -11.55 -8.06 -2.59
CA ALA A 231 -12.39 -9.23 -2.37
C ALA A 231 -13.76 -8.94 -1.68
N ASN A 232 -14.21 -7.69 -1.70
CA ASN A 232 -15.52 -7.16 -1.31
C ASN A 232 -15.71 -6.85 0.20
N PRO A 233 -15.66 -5.57 0.61
CA PRO A 233 -15.90 -5.17 2.01
C PRO A 233 -17.30 -5.55 2.53
N PHE A 234 -18.28 -5.71 1.65
CA PHE A 234 -19.61 -6.18 2.00
C PHE A 234 -19.60 -7.69 2.34
N ALA A 235 -18.78 -8.50 1.67
CA ALA A 235 -18.60 -9.92 1.98
C ALA A 235 -17.85 -10.12 3.29
N LEU A 236 -16.82 -9.30 3.54
CA LEU A 236 -16.08 -9.31 4.81
C LEU A 236 -17.00 -9.05 6.01
N ARG A 237 -17.97 -8.14 5.87
CA ARG A 237 -18.97 -7.84 6.91
C ARG A 237 -19.76 -9.09 7.34
N VAL A 238 -20.14 -9.93 6.37
CA VAL A 238 -20.89 -11.18 6.61
C VAL A 238 -19.99 -12.22 7.27
N GLN A 239 -18.76 -12.40 6.78
CA GLN A 239 -17.82 -13.36 7.35
C GLN A 239 -17.48 -13.01 8.81
N ILE A 240 -17.28 -11.74 9.13
CA ILE A 240 -17.07 -11.31 10.53
C ILE A 240 -18.27 -11.71 11.40
N ALA A 241 -19.51 -11.47 10.93
CA ALA A 241 -20.70 -11.82 11.68
C ALA A 241 -20.85 -13.32 11.96
N LEU A 242 -20.48 -14.16 10.98
CA LEU A 242 -20.47 -15.64 11.11
C LEU A 242 -19.38 -16.10 12.09
N ASN A 243 -18.15 -15.60 11.95
CA ASN A 243 -17.02 -15.99 12.79
C ASN A 243 -17.20 -15.58 14.25
N LEU A 244 -17.73 -14.37 14.50
CA LEU A 244 -18.06 -13.92 15.87
C LEU A 244 -19.07 -14.82 16.59
N LYS A 245 -19.82 -15.65 15.85
CA LYS A 245 -20.82 -16.57 16.38
C LYS A 245 -20.37 -18.03 16.36
N GLY A 246 -19.14 -18.29 15.88
CA GLY A 246 -18.62 -19.64 15.73
C GLY A 246 -19.41 -20.51 14.75
N LEU A 247 -20.12 -19.89 13.79
CA LEU A 247 -20.94 -20.63 12.83
C LEU A 247 -20.07 -21.17 11.69
N ASP A 248 -20.24 -22.45 11.38
CA ASP A 248 -19.58 -23.07 10.23
C ASP A 248 -20.23 -22.62 8.92
N TYR A 249 -19.39 -22.28 7.94
CA TYR A 249 -19.82 -21.91 6.60
C TYR A 249 -18.78 -22.32 5.55
N GLU A 250 -19.24 -22.74 4.37
CA GLU A 250 -18.42 -23.00 3.19
C GLU A 250 -18.33 -21.76 2.34
N VAL A 251 -17.16 -21.52 1.78
CA VAL A 251 -17.00 -20.45 0.82
C VAL A 251 -17.14 -20.94 -0.62
N VAL A 252 -18.10 -20.36 -1.35
CA VAL A 252 -18.14 -20.39 -2.82
C VAL A 252 -17.40 -19.17 -3.38
N GLU A 253 -16.58 -19.28 -4.42
CA GLU A 253 -15.96 -18.11 -5.07
C GLU A 253 -16.83 -17.63 -6.24
N GLU A 254 -16.78 -16.34 -6.60
CA GLU A 254 -17.55 -15.78 -7.73
C GLU A 254 -16.67 -15.00 -8.70
N THR A 255 -16.91 -15.25 -9.98
CA THR A 255 -16.34 -14.48 -11.07
C THR A 255 -17.18 -13.23 -11.31
N LEU A 256 -16.64 -12.03 -11.07
CA LEU A 256 -17.41 -10.79 -11.28
C LEU A 256 -17.55 -10.41 -12.76
N ASN A 257 -16.75 -11.04 -13.64
CA ASN A 257 -16.82 -10.86 -15.09
C ASN A 257 -16.27 -12.10 -15.84
N PRO A 258 -17.11 -12.93 -16.48
CA PRO A 258 -18.57 -12.87 -16.47
C PRO A 258 -19.15 -13.33 -15.13
N LYS A 259 -20.30 -12.78 -14.75
CA LYS A 259 -21.07 -13.21 -13.56
C LYS A 259 -21.60 -14.62 -13.76
N SER A 260 -21.50 -15.45 -12.73
CA SER A 260 -21.97 -16.83 -12.73
C SER A 260 -23.49 -16.91 -12.86
N GLU A 261 -23.98 -18.02 -13.42
CA GLU A 261 -25.43 -18.30 -13.47
C GLU A 261 -26.03 -18.36 -12.06
N LEU A 262 -25.25 -18.83 -11.07
CA LEU A 262 -25.69 -18.91 -9.68
C LEU A 262 -25.97 -17.52 -9.11
N LEU A 263 -25.08 -16.54 -9.32
CA LEU A 263 -25.29 -15.15 -8.89
C LEU A 263 -26.47 -14.52 -9.62
N LEU A 264 -26.57 -14.73 -10.93
CA LEU A 264 -27.66 -14.18 -11.73
C LEU A 264 -29.03 -14.76 -11.32
N LYS A 265 -29.08 -16.02 -10.88
CA LYS A 265 -30.30 -16.66 -10.37
C LYS A 265 -30.63 -16.26 -8.93
N SER A 266 -29.63 -16.12 -8.08
CA SER A 266 -29.81 -15.89 -6.63
C SER A 266 -29.98 -14.41 -6.27
N ASN A 267 -29.35 -13.49 -7.00
CA ASN A 267 -29.55 -12.05 -6.89
C ASN A 267 -29.88 -11.43 -8.26
N PRO A 268 -31.04 -11.75 -8.85
CA PRO A 268 -31.38 -11.33 -10.22
C PRO A 268 -31.53 -9.81 -10.37
N VAL A 269 -31.82 -9.10 -9.27
CA VAL A 269 -32.06 -7.66 -9.26
C VAL A 269 -30.75 -6.89 -9.27
N HIS A 270 -29.92 -7.06 -8.25
CA HIS A 270 -28.70 -6.26 -8.09
C HIS A 270 -27.47 -6.95 -8.69
N LYS A 271 -27.49 -8.29 -8.81
CA LYS A 271 -26.41 -9.09 -9.40
C LYS A 271 -25.07 -8.77 -8.72
N LYS A 272 -25.10 -8.63 -7.40
CA LYS A 272 -23.96 -8.23 -6.55
C LYS A 272 -23.79 -9.22 -5.41
N ILE A 273 -22.56 -9.30 -4.93
CA ILE A 273 -22.15 -10.06 -3.75
C ILE A 273 -22.06 -9.14 -2.51
N PRO A 274 -22.17 -9.67 -1.28
CA PRO A 274 -22.40 -11.08 -0.93
C PRO A 274 -23.85 -11.53 -1.13
N VAL A 275 -24.02 -12.84 -1.35
CA VAL A 275 -25.28 -13.58 -1.26
C VAL A 275 -25.07 -14.71 -0.25
N PHE A 276 -25.97 -14.85 0.71
CA PHE A 276 -25.89 -15.86 1.75
C PHE A 276 -26.97 -16.93 1.54
N PHE A 277 -26.54 -18.19 1.53
CA PHE A 277 -27.43 -19.33 1.42
C PHE A 277 -27.53 -20.02 2.78
N HIS A 278 -28.76 -20.18 3.27
CA HIS A 278 -29.04 -20.93 4.47
C HIS A 278 -30.18 -21.92 4.17
N GLY A 279 -29.82 -23.17 3.94
CA GLY A 279 -30.74 -24.19 3.43
C GLY A 279 -31.25 -23.82 2.03
N ASP A 280 -32.57 -23.73 1.89
CA ASP A 280 -33.26 -23.30 0.66
C ASP A 280 -33.42 -21.76 0.55
N LYS A 281 -33.04 -21.02 1.60
CA LYS A 281 -33.18 -19.56 1.63
C LYS A 281 -31.98 -18.87 1.00
N VAL A 282 -32.28 -17.80 0.28
CA VAL A 282 -31.30 -16.90 -0.33
C VAL A 282 -31.49 -15.50 0.27
N ILE A 283 -30.45 -14.99 0.92
CA ILE A 283 -30.45 -13.68 1.56
C ILE A 283 -29.41 -12.82 0.84
N CYS A 284 -29.82 -11.63 0.41
CA CYS A 284 -28.99 -10.67 -0.32
C CYS A 284 -28.77 -9.41 0.51
N GLU A 285 -27.79 -8.59 0.11
CA GLU A 285 -27.35 -7.36 0.79
C GLU A 285 -26.66 -7.61 2.13
N SER A 286 -25.40 -7.19 2.23
CA SER A 286 -24.54 -7.52 3.39
C SER A 286 -25.11 -7.09 4.75
N ALA A 287 -25.82 -5.96 4.83
CA ALA A 287 -26.41 -5.52 6.09
C ALA A 287 -27.55 -6.44 6.53
N ILE A 288 -28.44 -6.81 5.59
CA ILE A 288 -29.57 -7.70 5.82
C ILE A 288 -29.08 -9.11 6.17
N ILE A 289 -28.01 -9.58 5.51
CA ILE A 289 -27.40 -10.86 5.82
C ILE A 289 -26.88 -10.89 7.26
N VAL A 290 -26.21 -9.82 7.71
CA VAL A 290 -25.71 -9.72 9.10
C VAL A 290 -26.86 -9.72 10.10
N GLU A 291 -27.91 -8.93 9.85
CA GLU A 291 -29.12 -8.91 10.68
C GLU A 291 -29.77 -10.29 10.75
N TYR A 292 -29.90 -10.99 9.62
CA TYR A 292 -30.42 -12.35 9.55
C TYR A 292 -29.60 -13.35 10.38
N ILE A 293 -28.26 -13.26 10.31
CA ILE A 293 -27.36 -14.11 11.10
C ILE A 293 -27.53 -13.84 12.60
N ASP A 294 -27.64 -12.57 13.00
CA ASP A 294 -27.85 -12.16 14.40
C ASP A 294 -29.18 -12.68 14.96
N GLU A 295 -30.27 -12.52 14.21
CA GLU A 295 -31.60 -12.98 14.60
C GLU A 295 -31.65 -14.50 14.68
N TRP A 296 -31.14 -15.20 13.67
CA TRP A 296 -31.16 -16.66 13.63
C TRP A 296 -30.33 -17.26 14.77
N TYR A 297 -29.11 -16.75 14.98
CA TYR A 297 -28.25 -17.23 16.06
C TYR A 297 -28.88 -17.01 17.44
N THR A 298 -29.51 -15.85 17.65
CA THR A 298 -30.20 -15.54 18.91
C THR A 298 -31.36 -16.50 19.14
N SER A 299 -32.15 -16.78 18.10
CA SER A 299 -33.26 -17.74 18.17
C SER A 299 -32.76 -19.16 18.50
N MET A 300 -31.77 -19.65 17.75
CA MET A 300 -31.13 -20.96 17.98
C MET A 300 -30.57 -21.09 19.40
N ARG A 301 -29.80 -20.09 19.84
CA ARG A 301 -29.20 -20.07 21.19
C ARG A 301 -30.27 -20.14 22.28
N ASN A 302 -31.34 -19.38 22.14
CA ASN A 302 -32.42 -19.36 23.12
C ASN A 302 -33.17 -20.70 23.17
N ALA A 303 -33.40 -21.35 22.02
CA ALA A 303 -34.00 -22.68 21.95
C ALA A 303 -33.12 -23.72 22.66
N LEU A 304 -31.82 -23.75 22.38
CA LEU A 304 -30.86 -24.65 23.02
C LEU A 304 -30.77 -24.43 24.55
N LEU A 305 -30.83 -23.18 25.01
CA LEU A 305 -30.86 -22.87 26.44
C LEU A 305 -32.16 -23.32 27.11
N ALA A 306 -33.31 -23.24 26.43
CA ALA A 306 -34.57 -23.73 26.94
C ALA A 306 -34.57 -25.27 27.08
N GLU A 307 -34.05 -25.98 26.08
CA GLU A 307 -33.90 -27.44 26.13
C GLU A 307 -32.90 -27.91 27.20
N ALA A 308 -31.82 -27.15 27.41
CA ALA A 308 -30.84 -27.43 28.46
C ALA A 308 -31.35 -27.07 29.87
N ALA A 309 -32.28 -26.14 30.01
CA ALA A 309 -32.91 -25.83 31.30
C ALA A 309 -33.85 -26.96 31.78
N ASP A 310 -34.41 -27.74 30.84
CA ASP A 310 -35.23 -28.92 31.14
C ASP A 310 -34.40 -30.19 31.44
N GLN A 311 -33.08 -30.16 31.19
CA GLN A 311 -32.16 -31.28 31.45
C GLN A 311 -31.08 -30.85 32.45
N ASP A 312 -31.20 -31.28 33.71
CA ASP A 312 -30.31 -30.93 34.85
C ASP A 312 -28.91 -31.61 34.75
N ASP A 313 -28.29 -31.59 33.57
CA ASP A 313 -27.03 -32.24 33.22
C ASP A 313 -26.06 -31.22 32.62
N GLU A 314 -25.10 -30.78 33.43
CA GLU A 314 -24.13 -29.73 33.10
C GLU A 314 -23.26 -30.06 31.87
N ALA A 315 -23.10 -31.35 31.55
CA ALA A 315 -22.32 -31.83 30.40
C ALA A 315 -23.03 -31.64 29.05
N LYS A 316 -24.33 -31.31 29.05
CA LYS A 316 -25.14 -31.08 27.83
C LYS A 316 -25.36 -29.61 27.49
N LYS A 317 -24.82 -28.68 28.29
CA LYS A 317 -24.91 -27.25 27.97
C LYS A 317 -24.11 -26.98 26.68
N PRO A 318 -24.66 -26.22 25.71
CA PRO A 318 -23.96 -25.97 24.46
C PRO A 318 -22.65 -25.23 24.73
N HIS A 319 -21.56 -25.71 24.13
CA HIS A 319 -20.29 -24.99 24.16
C HIS A 319 -20.34 -23.87 23.12
N PHE A 320 -20.31 -22.63 23.60
CA PHE A 320 -20.24 -21.45 22.74
C PHE A 320 -18.77 -21.01 22.63
N VAL A 321 -18.36 -20.71 21.40
CA VAL A 321 -17.01 -20.24 21.08
C VAL A 321 -16.64 -19.04 21.96
N GLY A 322 -15.56 -19.17 22.71
CA GLY A 322 -15.02 -18.09 23.55
C GLY A 322 -14.42 -16.97 22.70
N MET A 323 -14.28 -15.77 23.27
CA MET A 323 -13.73 -14.62 22.54
C MET A 323 -12.32 -14.86 21.98
N GLU A 324 -11.49 -15.66 22.67
CA GLU A 324 -10.16 -16.09 22.21
C GLU A 324 -10.24 -17.00 20.98
N GLU A 325 -11.10 -18.01 20.99
CA GLU A 325 -11.28 -18.94 19.85
C GLU A 325 -11.94 -18.23 18.65
N ALA A 326 -12.84 -17.26 18.89
CA ALA A 326 -13.40 -16.41 17.85
C ALA A 326 -12.34 -15.49 17.21
N LEU A 327 -11.38 -15.00 18.00
CA LEU A 327 -10.25 -14.20 17.52
C LEU A 327 -9.27 -15.04 16.71
N GLU A 328 -8.95 -16.26 17.13
CA GLU A 328 -8.11 -17.19 16.35
C GLU A 328 -8.74 -17.53 14.99
N ARG A 329 -10.05 -17.80 14.95
CA ARG A 329 -10.79 -18.04 13.70
C ARG A 329 -10.83 -16.79 12.81
N MET A 330 -10.95 -15.59 13.41
CA MET A 330 -10.87 -14.32 12.67
C MET A 330 -9.48 -14.09 12.06
N GLU A 331 -8.41 -14.41 12.78
CA GLU A 331 -7.04 -14.34 12.25
C GLU A 331 -6.81 -15.32 11.10
N GLU A 332 -7.36 -16.55 11.19
CA GLU A 332 -7.26 -17.54 10.10
C GLU A 332 -7.98 -17.06 8.82
N VAL A 333 -9.16 -16.44 8.96
CA VAL A 333 -9.91 -15.85 7.85
C VAL A 333 -9.20 -14.63 7.28
N PHE A 334 -8.66 -13.75 8.12
CA PHE A 334 -7.88 -12.59 7.69
C PHE A 334 -6.63 -13.01 6.91
N ASN A 335 -5.96 -14.07 7.36
CA ASN A 335 -4.80 -14.67 6.68
C ASN A 335 -5.19 -15.30 5.32
N LYS A 336 -6.31 -16.02 5.22
CA LYS A 336 -6.81 -16.57 3.95
C LYS A 336 -7.26 -15.47 2.97
N CYS A 337 -7.94 -14.44 3.45
CA CYS A 337 -8.28 -13.26 2.64
C CYS A 337 -7.03 -12.55 2.11
N SER A 338 -5.95 -12.50 2.88
CA SER A 338 -4.67 -11.95 2.44
C SER A 338 -4.06 -12.70 1.26
N GLU A 339 -4.49 -13.92 0.91
CA GLU A 339 -4.04 -14.64 -0.29
C GLU A 339 -4.79 -14.23 -1.57
N GLY A 340 -5.65 -13.21 -1.52
CA GLY A 340 -6.29 -12.63 -2.71
C GLY A 340 -7.49 -13.39 -3.25
N LYS A 341 -8.06 -14.31 -2.47
CA LYS A 341 -9.28 -15.04 -2.82
C LYS A 341 -10.50 -14.36 -2.21
N ALA A 342 -11.60 -14.31 -2.98
CA ALA A 342 -12.85 -13.67 -2.56
C ALA A 342 -13.87 -14.72 -2.17
N TYR A 343 -14.40 -14.59 -0.96
CA TYR A 343 -15.02 -15.70 -0.25
C TYR A 343 -16.54 -15.45 0.05
N PHE A 344 -17.46 -16.35 -0.36
CA PHE A 344 -18.86 -16.48 0.10
C PHE A 344 -18.98 -17.25 1.44
N GLY A 345 -20.19 -17.39 1.97
CA GLY A 345 -20.50 -18.33 3.06
C GLY A 345 -21.73 -19.17 2.70
N ARG A 346 -21.66 -20.48 2.95
CA ARG A 346 -22.66 -21.50 2.64
C ARG A 346 -22.77 -22.37 3.89
N GLY A 347 -23.75 -22.09 4.75
CA GLY A 347 -23.96 -22.91 5.94
C GLY A 347 -24.30 -24.35 5.53
N TYR A 348 -23.70 -25.34 6.19
CA TYR A 348 -24.17 -26.73 6.10
C TYR A 348 -25.57 -26.85 6.71
N ASN A 349 -26.33 -27.86 6.27
CA ASN A 349 -27.64 -28.23 6.81
C ASN A 349 -27.62 -28.32 8.34
N TRP A 350 -28.10 -27.28 9.02
CA TRP A 350 -28.51 -27.36 10.42
C TRP A 350 -29.95 -27.87 10.45
N ASN A 351 -30.12 -29.17 10.20
CA ASN A 351 -31.36 -29.85 10.53
C ASN A 351 -31.41 -30.01 12.05
N TYR A 352 -32.38 -29.35 12.69
CA TYR A 352 -32.99 -29.81 13.93
C TYR A 352 -34.48 -30.03 13.67
#